data_AF-A0A916YCI9-F1
#
_entry.id   AF-A0A916YCI9-F1
#
_cell.length_a   1.000
_cell.length_b   1.000
_cell.length_c   1.000
_cell.angle_alpha   90.00
_cell.angle_beta   90.00
_cell.angle_gamma   90.00
#
_symmetry.space_group_name_H-M   'P 1'
#
loop_
_entity.id
_entity.type
_entity.pdbx_description
1 polymer ?
#
loop_
_entity_poly.entity_id
_entity_poly.type
_entity_poly.pdbx_seq_one_letter_code
_entity_poly.pdbx_strand_id
1 'polypeptide(L)' 'MVSNVHLITASEGPSMRPKLEADSETGRIQIVAPASWLARVEEWRRSQPKIPSRSEAIRVLVDQALGVTG' A
#
# COMPACT_ATOMS: atom_id res chain seq x y z
N MET A 1 37.14 8.91 -31.39
CA MET A 1 36.17 10.03 -31.40
C MET A 1 34.77 9.44 -31.40
N VAL A 2 34.07 9.50 -30.27
CA VAL A 2 32.70 10.05 -30.10
C VAL A 2 32.36 9.93 -28.61
N SER A 3 31.94 11.05 -28.03
CA SER A 3 31.49 11.22 -26.65
C SER A 3 30.11 10.58 -26.42
N ASN A 4 29.77 10.25 -25.18
CA ASN A 4 28.65 10.92 -24.51
C ASN A 4 28.56 10.60 -23.01
N VAL A 5 28.67 11.68 -22.24
CA VAL A 5 28.28 11.88 -20.84
C VAL A 5 26.79 11.59 -20.66
N HIS A 6 26.38 11.05 -19.50
CA HIS A 6 25.28 11.58 -18.68
C HIS A 6 25.43 11.09 -17.23
N LEU A 7 25.86 12.02 -16.38
CA LEU A 7 25.63 11.99 -14.93
C LEU A 7 24.14 12.19 -14.67
N ILE A 8 23.48 11.30 -13.94
CA ILE A 8 22.30 11.66 -13.12
C ILE A 8 22.38 10.89 -11.80
N THR A 9 22.75 11.62 -10.75
CA THR A 9 22.54 11.22 -9.36
C THR A 9 21.03 11.31 -9.08
N ALA A 10 20.41 10.20 -8.71
CA ALA A 10 19.05 10.20 -8.19
C ALA A 10 19.13 9.97 -6.67
N SER A 11 18.98 11.06 -5.93
CA SER A 11 18.75 11.07 -4.49
C SER A 11 17.35 10.52 -4.20
N GLU A 12 17.23 9.24 -3.87
CA GLU A 12 15.99 8.67 -3.33
C GLU A 12 16.02 8.76 -1.79
N GLY A 13 15.28 9.74 -1.25
CA GLY A 13 15.10 9.88 0.19
C GLY A 13 14.29 8.72 0.80
N PRO A 14 14.50 8.36 2.08
CA PRO A 14 13.84 7.22 2.69
C PRO A 14 12.46 7.64 3.21
N SER A 15 11.43 7.66 2.36
CA SER A 15 10.05 7.79 2.85
C SER A 15 9.00 7.35 1.85
N MET A 16 8.77 6.04 1.76
CA MET A 16 7.43 5.46 1.88
C MET A 16 7.58 3.95 1.91
N ARG A 17 6.93 3.32 2.89
CA ARG A 17 6.78 1.86 3.11
C ARG A 17 6.99 1.04 1.82
N PRO A 18 7.75 -0.07 1.84
CA PRO A 18 7.97 -0.88 0.65
C PRO A 18 6.62 -1.17 0.00
N LYS A 19 6.44 -0.59 -1.18
CA LYS A 19 5.40 -1.02 -2.11
C LYS A 19 5.72 -2.49 -2.34
N LEU A 20 4.87 -3.38 -1.81
CA LEU A 20 4.91 -4.85 -1.92
C LEU A 20 6.20 -5.31 -2.60
N GLU A 21 7.17 -5.83 -1.82
CA GLU A 21 8.51 -6.23 -2.29
C GLU A 21 8.44 -6.68 -3.75
N ALA A 22 9.26 -6.10 -4.62
CA ALA A 22 9.07 -6.17 -6.08
C ALA A 22 8.93 -7.61 -6.63
N ASP A 23 9.43 -8.59 -5.88
CA ASP A 23 9.43 -10.01 -6.20
C ASP A 23 8.35 -10.85 -5.45
N SER A 24 7.46 -10.21 -4.69
CA SER A 24 6.33 -10.89 -4.04
C SER A 24 5.22 -11.17 -5.04
N GLU A 25 4.80 -12.42 -5.14
CA GLU A 25 3.64 -12.80 -5.95
C GLU A 25 2.38 -12.08 -5.43
N THR A 26 1.74 -11.29 -6.31
CA THR A 26 0.52 -10.56 -5.96
C THR A 26 -0.70 -11.12 -6.67
N GLY A 27 -1.75 -11.40 -5.90
CA GLY A 27 -3.04 -11.84 -6.42
C GLY A 27 -4.07 -10.71 -6.39
N ARG A 28 -4.94 -10.63 -7.41
CA ARG A 28 -6.13 -9.78 -7.39
C ARG A 28 -7.32 -10.58 -6.88
N ILE A 29 -8.01 -10.04 -5.86
CA ILE A 29 -9.26 -10.58 -5.36
C ILE A 29 -10.43 -9.65 -5.72
N GLN A 30 -11.56 -10.22 -6.11
CA GLN A 30 -12.83 -9.51 -6.28
C GLN A 30 -13.73 -9.89 -5.12
N ILE A 31 -14.23 -8.90 -4.36
CA ILE A 31 -15.06 -9.14 -3.18
C ILE A 31 -16.42 -8.47 -3.37
N VAL A 32 -17.48 -9.23 -3.16
CA VAL A 32 -18.84 -8.72 -2.98
C VAL A 32 -19.17 -8.82 -1.50
N ALA A 33 -19.56 -7.71 -0.89
CA ALA A 33 -19.84 -7.64 0.54
C ALA A 33 -21.01 -6.69 0.84
N PRO A 34 -21.68 -6.86 2.00
CA PRO A 34 -22.77 -5.96 2.40
C PRO A 34 -22.32 -4.50 2.48
N ALA A 35 -23.19 -3.58 2.09
CA ALA A 35 -22.92 -2.14 2.17
C ALA A 35 -22.58 -1.68 3.59
N SER A 36 -23.21 -2.30 4.61
CA SER A 36 -22.92 -2.03 6.02
C SER A 36 -21.47 -2.40 6.41
N TRP A 37 -20.92 -3.46 5.82
CA TRP A 37 -19.53 -3.84 6.05
C TRP A 37 -18.57 -2.84 5.39
N LEU A 38 -18.86 -2.44 4.15
CA LEU A 38 -18.08 -1.41 3.45
C LEU A 38 -18.10 -0.06 4.20
N ALA A 39 -19.23 0.30 4.80
CA ALA A 39 -19.37 1.52 5.59
C ALA A 39 -18.47 1.49 6.85
N ARG A 40 -18.38 0.35 7.55
CA ARG A 40 -17.49 0.18 8.70
C ARG A 40 -16.01 0.32 8.32
N VAL A 41 -15.62 -0.26 7.18
CA VAL A 41 -14.24 -0.11 6.65
C VAL A 41 -13.96 1.35 6.30
N GLU A 42 -14.91 2.04 5.69
CA GLU A 42 -14.76 3.46 5.33
C GLU A 42 -14.69 4.37 6.56
N GLU A 43 -15.47 4.10 7.60
CA GLU A 43 -15.43 4.83 8.87
C GLU A 43 -14.06 4.70 9.54
N TRP A 44 -13.54 3.47 9.65
CA TRP A 44 -12.19 3.23 10.16
C TRP A 44 -11.11 3.88 9.28
N ARG A 45 -11.29 3.86 7.94
CA ARG A 45 -10.33 4.46 6.99
C ARG A 45 -10.21 5.98 7.19
N ARG A 46 -11.33 6.65 7.47
CA ARG A 46 -11.39 8.10 7.71
C ARG A 46 -10.79 8.52 9.04
N SER A 47 -10.75 7.64 10.03
CA SER A 47 -10.13 7.93 11.33
C SER A 47 -8.60 7.80 11.32
N GLN A 48 -7.99 7.36 10.21
CA GLN A 48 -6.54 7.18 10.12
C GLN A 48 -5.82 8.52 9.89
N PRO A 49 -4.68 8.79 10.56
CA PRO A 49 -3.91 10.04 10.39
C PRO A 49 -3.48 10.31 8.94
N LYS A 50 -3.09 9.25 8.22
CA LYS A 50 -2.92 9.25 6.76
C LYS A 50 -3.98 8.34 6.19
N ILE A 51 -5.02 8.92 5.60
CA ILE A 51 -6.16 8.18 5.04
C ILE A 51 -5.65 7.20 3.97
N PRO A 52 -5.70 5.88 4.19
CA PRO A 52 -5.24 4.91 3.22
C PRO A 52 -6.25 4.77 2.07
N SER A 53 -5.83 4.22 0.94
CA SER A 53 -6.75 3.73 -0.08
C SER A 53 -7.61 2.60 0.50
N ARG A 54 -8.74 2.28 -0.15
CA ARG A 54 -9.62 1.19 0.32
C ARG A 54 -8.90 -0.16 0.38
N SER A 55 -8.08 -0.46 -0.62
CA SER A 55 -7.31 -1.72 -0.66
C SER A 55 -6.24 -1.76 0.43
N GLU A 56 -5.56 -0.65 0.70
CA GLU A 56 -4.61 -0.56 1.82
C GLU A 56 -5.32 -0.67 3.17
N ALA A 57 -6.48 -0.05 3.33
CA ALA A 57 -7.28 -0.16 4.55
C ALA A 57 -7.62 -1.62 4.86
N ILE A 58 -8.07 -2.36 3.85
CA ILE A 58 -8.39 -3.79 3.99
C ILE A 58 -7.14 -4.58 4.36
N ARG A 59 -5.98 -4.34 3.72
CA ARG A 59 -4.72 -5.01 4.07
C ARG A 59 -4.34 -4.76 5.52
N VAL A 60 -4.31 -3.49 5.95
CA VAL A 60 -3.96 -3.13 7.33
C VAL A 60 -4.91 -3.79 8.33
N LEU A 61 -6.21 -3.80 8.06
CA LEU A 61 -7.20 -4.46 8.93
C LEU A 61 -6.97 -5.98 9.01
N VAL A 62 -6.61 -6.61 7.89
CA VAL A 62 -6.30 -8.05 7.84
C VAL A 62 -4.99 -8.34 8.60
N ASP A 63 -3.95 -7.55 8.36
CA ASP A 63 -2.64 -7.69 9.03
C ASP A 63 -2.81 -7.58 10.55
N GLN A 64 -3.59 -6.59 11.02
CA GLN A 64 -3.94 -6.43 12.44
C GLN A 64 -4.69 -7.65 12.99
N ALA A 65 -5.68 -8.16 12.27
CA ALA A 65 -6.47 -9.31 12.71
C ALA A 65 -5.65 -10.62 12.76
N LEU A 66 -4.66 -10.75 11.87
CA LEU A 66 -3.77 -11.90 11.81
C LEU A 66 -2.55 -11.76 12.74
N GLY A 67 -2.40 -10.63 13.43
CA GLY A 67 -1.24 -10.36 14.29
C GLY A 67 0.07 -10.20 13.51
N VAL A 68 0.00 -9.97 12.20
CA VAL A 68 1.16 -9.67 11.35
C VAL A 68 1.49 -8.20 11.57
N THR A 69 2.25 -7.93 12.62
CA THR A 69 2.88 -6.62 12.82
C THR A 69 4.23 -6.71 12.14
N GLY A 70 4.38 -6.02 11.00
CA GLY A 70 5.66 -5.91 10.30
C GLY A 70 6.74 -5.25 11.14
#